data_AF-A0A7K1GH56-F1
#
_entry.id   AF-A0A7K1GH56-F1
#
_cell.length_a   1.000
_cell.length_b   1.000
_cell.length_c   1.000
_cell.angle_alpha   90.00
_cell.angle_beta   90.00
_cell.angle_gamma   90.00
#
_symmetry.space_group_name_H-M   'P 1'
#
loop_
_entity.id
_entity.type
_entity.pdbx_description
1 polymer ?
#
loop_
_entity_poly.entity_id
_entity_poly.type
_entity_poly.pdbx_seq_one_letter_code
_entity_poly.pdbx_strand_id
1 'polypeptide(L)'
;GVKEGTGAKIEVLLLKQLENDEWETLVKPAKRVKTGTVIQFGDGKLSAVCISEADHGGRMLKMSYDGIFHEVLDELGEMPL
;
A
#
# COMPACT_ATOMS: atom_id res chain seq x y z
N GLY A 1 -2.67 -3.18 5.53
CA GLY A 1 -1.51 -2.61 6.22
C GLY A 1 -1.93 -1.69 7.36
N VAL A 2 -0.96 -1.12 8.06
CA VAL A 2 -1.17 -0.13 9.12
C VAL A 2 -0.45 1.17 8.77
N LYS A 3 -1.10 2.30 9.01
CA LYS A 3 -0.50 3.62 8.84
C LYS A 3 0.60 3.81 9.88
N GLU A 4 1.80 4.17 9.43
CA GLU A 4 2.91 4.51 10.32
C GLU A 4 2.57 5.71 11.21
N GLY A 5 2.99 5.65 12.48
CA GLY A 5 2.71 6.64 13.50
C GLY A 5 1.35 6.47 14.19
N THR A 6 0.25 6.30 13.46
CA THR A 6 -1.09 6.19 14.09
C THR A 6 -1.59 4.77 14.30
N GLY A 7 -0.96 3.76 13.68
CA GLY A 7 -1.39 2.36 13.74
C GLY A 7 -2.78 2.09 13.14
N ALA A 8 -3.31 3.03 12.35
CA ALA A 8 -4.65 2.90 11.79
C ALA A 8 -4.64 1.80 10.72
N LYS A 9 -5.61 0.88 10.76
CA LYS A 9 -5.77 -0.12 9.70
C LYS A 9 -6.12 0.57 8.38
N ILE A 10 -5.34 0.24 7.35
CA ILE A 10 -5.51 0.71 5.97
C ILE A 10 -5.60 -0.52 5.06
N GLU A 11 -6.71 -0.63 4.35
CA GLU A 11 -6.88 -1.57 3.25
C GLU A 11 -6.37 -0.92 1.96
N VAL A 12 -5.63 -1.69 1.17
CA VAL A 12 -5.07 -1.26 -0.12
C VAL A 12 -5.39 -2.35 -1.14
N LEU A 13 -6.01 -1.95 -2.24
CA LEU A 13 -6.29 -2.80 -3.39
C LEU A 13 -5.39 -2.33 -4.53
N LEU A 14 -4.53 -3.22 -5.03
CA LEU A 14 -3.68 -2.95 -6.19
C LEU A 14 -4.54 -3.00 -7.47
N LEU A 15 -4.51 -1.94 -8.27
CA LEU A 15 -5.23 -1.89 -9.55
C LEU A 15 -4.29 -2.12 -10.73
N LYS A 16 -3.19 -1.35 -10.77
CA LYS A 16 -2.28 -1.35 -11.91
C LYS A 16 -0.85 -1.07 -11.45
N GLN A 17 0.07 -1.91 -11.90
CA GLN A 17 1.50 -1.65 -11.76
C GLN A 17 1.96 -0.61 -12.78
N LEU A 18 2.79 0.31 -12.31
CA LEU A 18 3.47 1.32 -13.11
C LEU A 18 4.99 1.09 -13.00
N GLU A 19 5.78 2.05 -13.45
CA GLU A 19 7.23 1.97 -13.40
C GLU A 19 7.78 2.26 -11.99
N ASN A 20 9.02 1.84 -11.70
CA ASN A 20 9.74 2.17 -10.46
C ASN A 20 9.02 1.75 -9.16
N ASP A 21 8.38 0.57 -9.16
CA ASP A 21 7.62 0.03 -8.04
C ASP A 21 6.43 0.91 -7.60
N GLU A 22 5.93 1.74 -8.52
CA GLU A 22 4.73 2.53 -8.32
C GLU A 22 3.48 1.74 -8.71
N TRP A 23 2.43 1.90 -7.93
CA TRP A 23 1.16 1.23 -8.15
C TRP A 23 0.02 2.22 -8.03
N GLU A 24 -0.92 2.13 -8.98
CA GLU A 24 -2.24 2.70 -8.83
C GLU A 24 -3.05 1.77 -7.92
N THR A 25 -3.62 2.35 -6.86
CA THR A 25 -4.31 1.59 -5.81
C THR A 25 -5.61 2.26 -5.39
N LEU A 26 -6.54 1.48 -4.85
CA LEU A 26 -7.65 2.00 -4.05
C LEU A 26 -7.36 1.80 -2.58
N VAL A 27 -7.62 2.84 -1.78
CA VAL A 27 -7.28 2.83 -0.37
C VAL A 27 -8.50 3.07 0.49
N LYS A 28 -8.68 2.28 1.56
CA LYS A 28 -9.75 2.45 2.52
C LYS A 28 -9.23 2.43 3.96
N PRO A 29 -9.48 3.46 4.78
CA PRO A 29 -10.14 4.74 4.44
C PRO A 29 -9.19 5.72 3.72
N ALA A 30 -9.51 6.09 2.47
CA ALA A 30 -8.70 7.02 1.65
C ALA A 30 -8.35 8.33 2.36
N LYS A 31 -9.27 8.90 3.15
CA LYS A 31 -9.06 10.15 3.91
C LYS A 31 -7.86 10.12 4.87
N ARG A 32 -7.41 8.93 5.27
CA ARG A 32 -6.26 8.77 6.18
C ARG A 32 -4.92 8.68 5.46
N VAL A 33 -4.93 8.50 4.14
CA VAL A 33 -3.76 8.31 3.30
C VAL A 33 -3.63 9.52 2.38
N LYS A 34 -2.73 10.41 2.80
CA LYS A 34 -2.32 11.60 2.06
C LYS A 34 -0.91 11.40 1.51
N THR A 35 -0.48 12.23 0.57
CA THR A 35 0.91 12.23 0.11
C THR A 35 1.89 12.27 1.30
N GLY A 36 2.93 11.43 1.25
CA GLY A 36 3.90 11.19 2.31
C GLY A 36 3.44 10.21 3.39
N THR A 37 2.20 9.73 3.36
CA THR A 37 1.75 8.68 4.30
C THR A 37 2.45 7.38 3.99
N VAL A 38 3.08 6.80 5.02
CA VAL A 38 3.68 5.47 4.96
C VAL A 38 2.71 4.45 5.54
N ILE A 39 2.56 3.33 4.83
CA ILE A 39 1.75 2.18 5.25
C ILE A 39 2.67 0.97 5.33
N GLN A 40 2.68 0.29 6.46
CA GLN A 40 3.46 -0.93 6.67
C GLN A 40 2.56 -2.16 6.57
N PHE A 41 3.08 -3.24 6.00
CA PHE A 41 2.40 -4.53 5.82
C PHE A 41 3.33 -5.66 6.30
N GLY A 42 2.73 -6.72 6.85
CA GLY A 42 3.45 -7.94 7.29
C GLY A 42 4.64 -7.63 8.19
N ASP A 43 4.40 -6.86 9.25
CA ASP A 43 5.43 -6.48 10.24
C ASP A 43 6.67 -5.80 9.66
N GLY A 44 6.49 -5.04 8.57
CA GLY A 44 7.54 -4.24 7.95
C GLY A 44 8.20 -4.87 6.72
N LYS A 45 7.79 -6.09 6.33
CA LYS A 45 8.27 -6.76 5.10
C LYS A 45 7.98 -5.98 3.82
N LEU A 46 6.86 -5.25 3.81
CA LEU A 46 6.49 -4.33 2.73
C LEU A 46 6.07 -3.00 3.33
N SER A 47 6.55 -1.93 2.72
CA SER A 47 6.11 -0.57 2.99
C SER A 47 5.62 0.09 1.71
N ALA A 48 4.63 0.97 1.84
CA ALA A 48 4.07 1.71 0.75
C ALA A 48 4.00 3.20 1.13
N VAL A 49 4.60 4.05 0.30
CA VAL A 49 4.56 5.50 0.49
C VAL A 49 3.59 6.10 -0.51
N CYS A 50 2.62 6.86 -0.03
CA CYS A 50 1.71 7.60 -0.90
C CYS A 50 2.47 8.74 -1.58
N ILE A 51 2.66 8.65 -2.89
CA ILE A 51 3.34 9.68 -3.68
C ILE A 51 2.37 10.66 -4.35
N SER A 52 1.12 10.24 -4.58
CA SER A 52 0.07 11.11 -5.14
C SER A 52 -1.34 10.66 -4.77
N GLU A 53 -2.25 11.63 -4.76
CA GLU A 53 -3.68 11.43 -4.55
C GLU A 53 -4.39 11.50 -5.90
N ALA A 54 -5.10 10.44 -6.28
CA ALA A 54 -5.97 10.43 -7.45
C ALA A 54 -7.44 10.65 -7.04
N ASP A 55 -8.29 10.86 -8.03
CA ASP A 55 -9.73 11.03 -7.83
C ASP A 55 -10.39 9.73 -7.32
N HIS A 56 -11.60 9.86 -6.78
CA HIS A 56 -12.42 8.74 -6.31
C HIS A 56 -11.78 7.81 -5.25
N GLY A 57 -10.77 8.30 -4.52
CA GLY A 57 -10.09 7.53 -3.48
C GLY A 57 -8.93 6.67 -4.00
N GLY A 58 -8.53 6.86 -5.26
CA GLY A 58 -7.32 6.30 -5.81
C GLY A 58 -6.07 6.93 -5.17
N ARG A 59 -5.04 6.13 -4.92
CA ARG A 59 -3.74 6.58 -4.43
C ARG A 59 -2.64 5.92 -5.24
N MET A 60 -1.65 6.73 -5.58
CA MET A 60 -0.40 6.26 -6.17
C MET A 60 0.54 5.93 -5.02
N LEU A 61 0.86 4.65 -4.88
CA LEU A 61 1.73 4.17 -3.82
C LEU A 61 3.04 3.68 -4.42
N LYS A 62 4.16 4.16 -3.88
CA LYS A 62 5.47 3.59 -4.16
C LYS A 62 5.76 2.49 -3.15
N MET A 63 5.98 1.29 -3.64
CA MET A 63 6.26 0.11 -2.82
C MET A 63 7.76 0.02 -2.52
N SER A 64 8.10 -0.42 -1.32
CA SER A 64 9.46 -0.75 -0.91
C SER A 64 9.43 -2.03 -0.08
N TYR A 65 10.19 -3.01 -0.52
CA TYR A 65 10.20 -4.38 0.00
C TYR A 65 11.62 -4.93 -0.10
N ASP A 66 11.96 -5.83 0.82
CA ASP A 66 13.20 -6.59 0.75
C ASP A 66 12.91 -7.96 0.12
N GLY A 67 13.50 -8.26 -1.04
CA GLY A 67 13.34 -9.54 -1.75
C GLY A 67 12.43 -9.45 -2.98
N ILE A 68 11.65 -10.50 -3.25
CA ILE A 68 10.78 -10.59 -4.43
C ILE A 68 9.38 -10.09 -4.07
N PHE A 69 8.91 -9.03 -4.74
CA PHE A 69 7.61 -8.40 -4.47
C PHE A 69 6.44 -9.38 -4.47
N HIS A 70 6.41 -10.32 -5.43
CA HIS A 70 5.33 -11.29 -5.54
C HIS A 70 5.30 -12.29 -4.39
N GLU A 71 6.46 -12.72 -3.87
CA GLU A 71 6.49 -13.60 -2.69
C GLU A 71 5.97 -12.87 -1.46
N VAL A 72 6.36 -11.60 -1.29
CA VAL A 72 5.85 -10.75 -0.21
C VAL A 72 4.35 -10.50 -0.38
N LEU A 73 3.84 -10.34 -1.60
CA LEU A 73 2.41 -10.22 -1.85
C LEU A 73 1.65 -11.51 -1.58
N ASP A 74 2.19 -12.68 -1.94
CA ASP A 74 1.56 -13.97 -1.66
C ASP A 74 1.44 -14.21 -0.15
N GLU A 75 2.45 -13.79 0.62
CA GLU A 75 2.39 -13.83 2.09
C GLU A 75 1.42 -12.82 2.70
N LEU A 76 1.25 -11.64 2.09
CA LEU A 76 0.38 -10.56 2.58
C LEU A 76 -1.06 -10.67 2.09
N GLY A 77 -1.26 -11.39 0.99
CA GLY A 77 -2.49 -11.48 0.21
C GLY A 77 -3.39 -12.63 0.61
N GLU A 78 -3.31 -13.11 1.86
CA GLU A 78 -4.21 -14.16 2.34
C GLU A 78 -5.66 -13.83 1.96
N MET A 79 -6.24 -14.73 1.17
CA MET A 79 -7.67 -14.83 0.95
C MET A 79 -8.34 -14.99 2.30
N PRO A 80 -9.36 -14.18 2.67
CA PRO A 80 -10.31 -14.67 3.64
C PRO A 80 -11.05 -15.86 2.99
N LEU A 81 -11.13 -16.97 3.73
CA LEU A 81 -11.93 -18.16 3.41
C LEU A 81 -13.34 -17.80 2.90
#